data_AF-A0A8J8EBK7-F1
#
_entry.id   AF-A0A8J8EBK7-F1
#
_cell.length_a   1.000
_cell.length_b   1.000
_cell.length_c   1.000
_cell.angle_alpha   90.00
_cell.angle_beta   90.00
_cell.angle_gamma   90.00
#
_symmetry.space_group_name_H-M   'P 1'
#
loop_
_entity.id
_entity.type
_entity.pdbx_description
1 polymer ?
#
loop_
_entity_poly.entity_id
_entity_poly.type
_entity_poly.pdbx_seq_one_letter_code
_entity_poly.pdbx_strand_id
1 'polypeptide(L)' 'MELDLVVIGHVSIDHIRFPKREEILQPGGAAAAVATAAALSGAKVGLVTKVGRDFPEEWLKKLSEI' A
#
# COMPACT_ATOMS: atom_id res chain seq x y z
N MET A 1 6.83 -19.34 -8.77
CA MET A 1 6.98 -17.98 -9.30
C MET A 1 8.02 -17.27 -8.46
N GLU A 2 9.12 -16.83 -9.05
CA GLU A 2 10.17 -16.07 -8.34
C GLU A 2 9.73 -14.61 -8.18
N LEU A 3 10.08 -13.97 -7.06
CA LEU A 3 9.83 -12.56 -6.74
C LEU A 3 11.16 -11.82 -6.75
N ASP A 4 11.19 -10.60 -7.28
CA ASP A 4 12.40 -9.77 -7.30
C ASP A 4 12.60 -9.04 -5.96
N LEU A 5 11.50 -8.72 -5.27
CA LEU A 5 11.49 -8.02 -4.00
C LEU A 5 10.34 -8.50 -3.11
N VAL A 6 10.63 -8.69 -1.82
CA VAL A 6 9.58 -8.85 -0.79
C VAL A 6 9.72 -7.70 0.21
N VAL A 7 8.66 -6.90 0.33
CA VAL A 7 8.57 -5.80 1.29
C VAL A 7 7.75 -6.27 2.49
N ILE A 8 8.33 -6.18 3.68
CA ILE A 8 7.66 -6.52 4.93
C ILE A 8 7.49 -5.24 5.74
N GLY A 9 6.26 -4.95 6.16
CA GLY A 9 5.98 -3.80 7.01
C GLY A 9 4.51 -3.47 7.09
N HIS A 10 4.19 -2.25 7.54
CA HIS A 10 2.81 -1.84 7.77
C HIS A 10 2.22 -1.13 6.55
N VAL A 11 0.94 -1.41 6.32
CA VAL A 11 0.04 -0.57 5.52
C VAL A 11 -0.80 0.30 6.46
N SER A 12 -1.10 1.53 6.04
CA SER A 12 -1.97 2.46 6.79
C SER A 12 -3.04 3.04 5.89
N ILE A 13 -4.01 3.70 6.52
CA ILE A 13 -4.96 4.57 5.86
C ILE A 13 -4.56 5.99 6.24
N ASP A 14 -4.03 6.73 5.27
CA ASP A 14 -3.55 8.09 5.50
C ASP A 14 -4.71 9.06 5.32
N HIS A 15 -4.94 9.84 6.37
CA HIS A 15 -5.90 10.92 6.44
C HIS A 15 -5.20 12.22 6.03
N ILE A 16 -5.39 12.64 4.77
CA ILE A 16 -4.74 13.83 4.23
C ILE A 16 -5.68 15.02 4.37
N ARG A 17 -5.38 15.88 5.33
CA ARG A 17 -6.15 17.11 5.61
C ARG A 17 -5.53 18.32 4.94
N PHE A 18 -6.34 19.04 4.19
CA PHE A 18 -5.91 20.25 3.49
C PHE A 18 -6.48 21.50 4.17
N PRO A 19 -5.80 22.66 4.11
CA PRO A 19 -6.29 23.90 4.72
C PRO A 19 -7.63 24.42 4.15
N LYS A 20 -7.96 24.09 2.89
CA LYS A 20 -9.13 24.62 2.15
C LYS A 20 -9.82 23.58 1.26
N ARG A 21 -9.58 22.29 1.51
CA ARG A 21 -10.20 21.19 0.75
C ARG A 21 -10.65 20.11 1.72
N GLU A 22 -11.59 19.29 1.28
CA GLU A 22 -12.02 18.13 2.04
C GLU A 22 -10.84 17.18 2.31
N GLU A 23 -10.89 16.53 3.47
CA GLU A 23 -9.99 15.45 3.83
C GLU A 23 -10.16 14.30 2.84
N ILE A 24 -9.04 13.74 2.38
CA ILE A 24 -9.06 12.54 1.54
C ILE A 24 -8.39 11.39 2.28
N LEU A 25 -8.88 10.18 2.02
CA LEU A 25 -8.26 8.94 2.47
C LEU A 25 -7.42 8.37 1.34
N GLN A 26 -6.19 7.98 1.64
CA GLN A 26 -5.27 7.36 0.69
C GLN A 26 -4.58 6.14 1.30
N PRO A 27 -4.23 5.11 0.49
CA PRO A 27 -3.36 4.04 0.95
C PRO A 27 -2.02 4.60 1.39
N GLY A 28 -1.62 4.25 2.61
CA GLY A 28 -0.42 4.75 3.25
C GLY A 28 0.50 3.64 3.74
N GLY A 29 1.55 4.07 4.42
CA GLY A 29 2.55 3.19 5.04
C GLY A 29 3.75 2.98 4.14
N ALA A 30 4.94 3.01 4.76
CA ALA A 30 6.20 2.93 4.03
C ALA A 30 6.31 1.64 3.20
N ALA A 31 5.77 0.52 3.70
CA ALA A 31 5.81 -0.75 2.98
C ALA A 31 4.94 -0.72 1.70
N ALA A 32 3.74 -0.12 1.77
CA ALA A 32 2.90 0.07 0.59
C ALA A 32 3.58 1.00 -0.43
N ALA A 33 4.17 2.11 0.02
CA ALA A 33 4.86 3.05 -0.85
C ALA A 33 6.05 2.43 -1.59
N VAL A 34 6.92 1.69 -0.87
CA VAL A 34 8.07 1.00 -1.48
C VAL A 34 7.61 -0.10 -2.43
N ALA A 35 6.63 -0.91 -2.03
CA ALA A 35 6.13 -1.99 -2.88
C ALA A 35 5.52 -1.45 -4.18
N THR A 36 4.69 -0.42 -4.10
CA THR A 36 4.10 0.26 -5.26
C THR A 36 5.17 0.86 -6.17
N ALA A 37 6.16 1.57 -5.60
CA ALA A 37 7.22 2.17 -6.40
C ALA A 37 8.06 1.13 -7.15
N ALA A 38 8.37 0.01 -6.49
CA ALA A 38 9.11 -1.10 -7.10
C ALA A 38 8.28 -1.80 -8.19
N ALA A 39 6.99 -2.05 -7.94
CA ALA A 39 6.08 -2.65 -8.93
C ALA A 39 5.94 -1.77 -10.17
N LEU A 40 5.71 -0.46 -9.99
CA LEU A 40 5.67 0.51 -11.10
C LEU A 40 6.99 0.62 -11.87
N SER A 41 8.11 0.22 -11.26
CA SER A 41 9.43 0.15 -11.91
C SER A 41 9.67 -1.18 -12.65
N GLY A 42 8.67 -2.06 -12.70
CA GLY A 42 8.70 -3.34 -13.42
C GLY A 42 9.21 -4.53 -12.60
N ALA A 43 9.49 -4.34 -11.30
CA ALA A 43 9.86 -5.45 -10.43
C ALA A 43 8.62 -6.26 -10.04
N LYS A 44 8.79 -7.57 -9.88
CA LYS A 44 7.75 -8.45 -9.36
C LYS A 44 7.82 -8.50 -7.83
N VAL A 45 6.88 -7.82 -7.19
CA VAL A 45 6.93 -7.53 -5.75
C VAL A 45 5.94 -8.38 -4.97
N GLY A 46 6.37 -8.90 -3.81
CA GLY A 46 5.48 -9.36 -2.75
C GLY A 46 5.41 -8.34 -1.62
N LEU A 47 4.21 -8.08 -1.10
CA LEU A 47 4.01 -7.27 0.11
C LEU A 47 3.47 -8.17 1.23
N VAL A 48 4.14 -8.16 2.38
CA VAL A 48 3.70 -8.88 3.58
C VAL A 48 3.43 -7.87 4.68
N THR A 49 2.19 -7.85 5.17
CA THR A 49 1.73 -6.93 6.21
C THR A 49 0.78 -7.63 7.17
N LYS A 50 0.76 -7.17 8.43
CA LYS A 50 -0.32 -7.48 9.37
C LYS A 50 -1.33 -6.35 9.32
N VAL A 51 -2.60 -6.69 9.13
CA VAL A 51 -3.70 -5.72 9.12
C VAL A 51 -4.67 -5.95 10.28
N GLY A 52 -5.39 -4.90 10.67
CA GLY A 52 -6.52 -4.99 11.58
C GLY A 52 -7.70 -5.75 10.96
N ARG A 53 -8.63 -6.25 11.78
CA ARG A 53 -9.84 -6.95 11.28
C ARG A 53 -10.79 -6.02 10.53
N ASP A 54 -10.66 -4.74 10.78
CA ASP A 54 -11.40 -3.62 10.22
C ASP A 54 -10.69 -2.99 9.01
N PHE A 55 -9.52 -3.49 8.61
CA PHE A 55 -8.81 -2.96 7.47
C PHE A 55 -9.56 -3.30 6.15
N PRO A 56 -9.79 -2.32 5.26
CA PRO A 56 -10.53 -2.57 4.02
C PRO A 56 -9.78 -3.52 3.07
N GLU A 57 -10.31 -4.73 2.86
CA GLU A 57 -9.68 -5.72 1.98
C GLU A 57 -9.54 -5.25 0.53
N GLU A 58 -10.48 -4.43 0.06
CA GLU A 58 -10.47 -3.86 -1.30
C GLU A 58 -9.23 -2.98 -1.56
N TRP A 59 -8.61 -2.42 -0.52
CA TRP A 59 -7.38 -1.64 -0.65
C TRP A 59 -6.17 -2.55 -0.88
N LEU A 60 -6.12 -3.70 -0.21
CA LEU A 60 -5.10 -4.73 -0.46
C LEU A 60 -5.25 -5.32 -1.87
N LYS A 61 -6.49 -5.52 -2.34
CA LYS A 61 -6.75 -5.98 -3.72
C LYS A 61 -6.24 -4.98 -4.75
N LYS A 62 -6.56 -3.70 -4.59
CA LYS A 62 -6.04 -2.64 -5.48
C LYS A 62 -4.51 -2.59 -5.50
N LEU A 63 -3.85 -2.76 -4.34
CA LEU A 63 -2.39 -2.85 -4.27
C LEU A 63 -1.82 -4.07 -5.01
N SER A 64 -2.54 -5.20 -5.03
CA SER A 64 -2.12 -6.41 -5.74
C SER A 64 -2.34 -6.37 -7.25
N GLU A 65 -3.04 -5.35 -7.75
CA GLU A 65 -3.32 -5.12 -9.18
C GLU A 65 -2.32 -4.16 -9.84
N ILE A 66 -1.38 -3.59 -9.07
CA ILE A 66 -0.27 -2.75 -9.53
C ILE A 66 0.81 -3.63 -10.16
#